data_AF-A0A0D2ZV45-F1
#
_entry.id   AF-A0A0D2ZV45-F1
#
_cell.length_a   1.000
_cell.length_b   1.000
_cell.length_c   1.000
_cell.angle_alpha   90.00
_cell.angle_beta   90.00
_cell.angle_gamma   90.00
#
_symmetry.space_group_name_H-M   'P 1'
#
loop_
_entity.id
_entity.type
_entity.pdbx_description
1 polymer ?
#
loop_
_entity_poly.entity_id
_entity_poly.type
_entity_poly.pdbx_seq_one_letter_code
_entity_poly.pdbx_strand_id
1 'polypeptide(L)'
;VDARDIPLLYLVTEIQNAPVGSPQRQEAQKNLLEEINHRKQIDQNIIEILRLSLKQTDVLDLLTSTRTTGQPVVADWDCYKALVKSFKNQCGAKMEYDMKYAGALANICNMGVDMKQSVAAIEEACAH
;
A
#
# COMPACT_ATOMS: atom_id res chain seq x y z
N VAL A 1 -4.96 -2.71 -19.61
CA VAL A 1 -5.51 -2.49 -18.26
C VAL A 1 -4.50 -2.99 -17.26
N ASP A 2 -4.11 -2.18 -16.27
CA ASP A 2 -3.24 -2.63 -15.19
C ASP A 2 -3.97 -3.67 -14.33
N ALA A 3 -3.28 -4.74 -13.93
CA ALA A 3 -3.89 -5.80 -13.13
C ALA A 3 -4.49 -5.28 -11.81
N ARG A 4 -3.89 -4.24 -11.22
CA ARG A 4 -4.35 -3.61 -9.97
C ARG A 4 -5.65 -2.83 -10.14
N ASP A 5 -6.00 -2.44 -11.37
CA ASP A 5 -7.21 -1.68 -11.68
C ASP A 5 -8.40 -2.56 -12.08
N ILE A 6 -8.18 -3.87 -12.24
CA ILE A 6 -9.24 -4.83 -12.57
C ILE A 6 -10.40 -4.79 -11.56
N PRO A 7 -10.18 -4.76 -10.22
CA PRO A 7 -11.27 -4.67 -9.26
C PRO A 7 -12.13 -3.41 -9.42
N LEU A 8 -11.50 -2.26 -9.68
CA LEU A 8 -12.23 -1.01 -9.92
C LEU A 8 -13.05 -1.08 -11.21
N LEU A 9 -12.47 -1.60 -12.29
CA LEU A 9 -13.16 -1.76 -13.56
C LEU A 9 -14.35 -2.72 -13.45
N TYR A 10 -14.21 -3.80 -12.67
CA TYR A 10 -15.30 -4.71 -12.37
C TYR A 10 -16.47 -3.97 -11.71
N LEU A 11 -16.21 -3.20 -10.64
CA LEU A 11 -17.24 -2.43 -9.93
C LEU A 11 -17.89 -1.36 -10.83
N VAL A 12 -17.10 -0.64 -11.63
CA VAL A 12 -17.62 0.33 -12.59
C VAL A 12 -18.54 -0.33 -13.61
N THR A 13 -18.14 -1.49 -14.14
CA THR A 13 -18.92 -2.26 -15.11
C THR A 13 -20.22 -2.76 -14.47
N GLU A 14 -20.16 -3.22 -13.22
CA GLU A 14 -21.35 -3.65 -12.46
C GLU A 14 -22.35 -2.50 -12.26
N ILE A 15 -21.89 -1.31 -11.90
CA ILE A 15 -22.73 -0.12 -11.74
C ILE A 15 -23.41 0.27 -13.07
N GLN A 16 -22.67 0.19 -14.18
CA GLN A 16 -23.18 0.52 -15.51
C GLN A 16 -24.27 -0.45 -15.98
N ASN A 17 -24.10 -1.73 -15.69
CA ASN A 17 -25.02 -2.78 -16.12
C ASN A 17 -26.23 -2.94 -15.16
N ALA A 18 -26.11 -2.50 -13.91
CA ALA A 18 -27.19 -2.60 -12.93
C ALA A 18 -28.31 -1.55 -13.18
N PRO A 19 -29.60 -1.94 -13.05
CA PRO A 19 -30.71 -1.01 -13.19
C PRO A 19 -30.58 0.19 -12.23
N VAL A 20 -30.94 1.38 -12.71
CA VAL A 20 -30.91 2.61 -11.91
C VAL A 20 -31.79 2.44 -10.67
N GLY A 21 -31.25 2.79 -9.50
CA GLY A 21 -31.95 2.69 -8.22
C GLY A 21 -32.03 1.28 -7.62
N SER A 22 -31.50 0.25 -8.30
CA SER A 22 -31.48 -1.11 -7.75
C SER A 22 -30.54 -1.21 -6.52
N PRO A 23 -30.86 -2.10 -5.56
CA PRO A 23 -29.96 -2.38 -4.44
C PRO A 23 -28.57 -2.82 -4.89
N GLN A 24 -28.47 -3.62 -5.96
CA GLN A 24 -27.18 -4.04 -6.54
C GLN A 24 -26.35 -2.83 -6.98
N ARG A 25 -26.95 -1.86 -7.68
CA ARG A 25 -26.24 -0.66 -8.12
C ARG A 25 -25.76 0.17 -6.93
N GLN A 26 -26.59 0.31 -5.89
CA GLN A 26 -26.22 1.05 -4.69
C GLN A 26 -25.06 0.37 -3.94
N GLU A 27 -25.09 -0.95 -3.82
CA GLU A 27 -24.01 -1.71 -3.18
C GLU A 27 -22.70 -1.62 -3.98
N ALA A 28 -22.76 -1.76 -5.32
CA ALA A 28 -21.57 -1.62 -6.17
C ALA A 28 -20.97 -0.20 -6.10
N GLN A 29 -21.82 0.85 -6.01
CA GLN A 29 -21.36 2.23 -5.80
C GLN A 29 -20.67 2.42 -4.45
N LYS A 30 -21.23 1.85 -3.38
CA LYS A 30 -20.63 1.87 -2.05
C LYS A 30 -19.28 1.17 -2.05
N ASN A 31 -19.20 -0.04 -2.60
CA ASN A 31 -17.96 -0.82 -2.68
C ASN A 31 -16.89 -0.11 -3.51
N LEU A 32 -17.27 0.57 -4.59
CA LEU A 32 -16.34 1.37 -5.39
C LEU A 32 -15.77 2.54 -4.57
N LEU A 33 -16.61 3.24 -3.82
CA LEU A 33 -16.16 4.35 -2.97
C LEU A 33 -15.24 3.86 -1.84
N GLU A 34 -15.58 2.74 -1.19
CA GLU A 34 -14.76 2.12 -0.15
C GLU A 34 -13.38 1.71 -0.70
N GLU A 35 -13.33 1.09 -1.87
CA GLU A 35 -12.07 0.68 -2.50
C GLU A 35 -11.21 1.89 -2.90
N ILE A 36 -11.81 2.95 -3.48
CA ILE A 36 -11.07 4.19 -3.81
C ILE A 36 -10.52 4.85 -2.55
N ASN A 37 -11.31 4.95 -1.48
CA ASN A 37 -10.87 5.56 -0.23
C ASN A 37 -9.77 4.74 0.43
N HIS A 38 -9.89 3.41 0.42
CA HIS A 38 -8.86 2.51 0.93
C HIS A 38 -7.53 2.68 0.19
N ARG A 39 -7.55 2.68 -1.15
CA ARG A 39 -6.34 2.90 -1.96
C ARG A 39 -5.69 4.25 -1.67
N LYS A 40 -6.50 5.31 -1.52
CA LYS A 40 -6.00 6.64 -1.16
C LYS A 40 -5.33 6.65 0.21
N GLN A 41 -5.93 6.00 1.22
CA GLN A 41 -5.36 5.88 2.56
C GLN A 41 -4.03 5.12 2.51
N ILE A 42 -3.98 3.99 1.81
CA ILE A 42 -2.75 3.20 1.64
C ILE A 42 -1.64 4.01 0.95
N ASP A 43 -1.98 4.76 -0.11
CA ASP A 43 -1.05 5.64 -0.83
C ASP A 43 -0.47 6.74 0.08
N GLN A 44 -1.28 7.27 1.00
CA GLN A 44 -0.85 8.29 1.97
C GLN A 44 0.02 7.67 3.08
N ASN A 45 -0.43 6.55 3.64
CA ASN A 45 0.22 5.89 4.76
C ASN A 45 1.63 5.44 4.39
N ILE A 46 1.84 4.88 3.20
CA ILE A 46 3.20 4.44 2.80
C ILE A 46 4.19 5.60 2.68
N ILE A 47 3.72 6.77 2.22
CA ILE A 47 4.56 7.97 2.15
C ILE A 47 4.95 8.39 3.56
N GLU A 48 4.00 8.39 4.50
CA GLU A 48 4.28 8.77 5.88
C GLU A 48 5.17 7.75 6.60
N ILE A 49 4.97 6.45 6.35
CA ILE A 49 5.86 5.38 6.84
C ILE A 49 7.30 5.62 6.42
N LEU A 50 7.53 5.96 5.14
CA LEU A 50 8.87 6.26 4.64
C LEU A 50 9.46 7.48 5.36
N ARG A 51 8.68 8.56 5.50
CA ARG A 51 9.14 9.78 6.18
C ARG A 51 9.52 9.54 7.63
N LEU A 52 8.65 8.88 8.39
CA LEU A 52 8.86 8.57 9.79
C LEU A 52 10.01 7.58 10.00
N SER A 53 10.08 6.53 9.17
CA SER A 53 11.15 5.52 9.26
C SER A 53 12.52 6.13 8.95
N LEU A 54 12.61 7.01 7.94
CA LEU A 54 13.88 7.57 7.47
C LEU A 54 14.23 8.91 8.13
N LYS A 55 13.26 9.55 8.79
CA LYS A 55 13.34 10.91 9.32
C LYS A 55 13.72 11.92 8.23
N GLN A 56 13.10 11.75 7.05
CA GLN A 56 13.31 12.55 5.84
C GLN A 56 11.98 13.00 5.25
N THR A 57 11.93 14.15 4.60
CA THR A 57 10.71 14.67 3.96
C THR A 57 10.60 14.27 2.49
N ASP A 58 11.73 14.22 1.79
CA ASP A 58 11.84 13.82 0.39
C ASP A 58 12.09 12.30 0.29
N VAL A 59 11.01 11.56 0.07
CA VAL A 59 11.00 10.10 0.06
C VAL A 59 10.29 9.50 -1.15
N LEU A 60 9.78 10.34 -2.07
CA LEU A 60 8.94 9.88 -3.17
C LEU A 60 9.71 8.96 -4.14
N ASP A 61 11.00 9.23 -4.34
CA ASP A 61 11.87 8.39 -5.15
C ASP A 61 12.00 6.97 -4.58
N LEU A 62 11.83 6.79 -3.26
CA LEU A 62 11.91 5.48 -2.62
C LEU A 62 10.67 4.62 -2.82
N LEU A 63 9.57 5.20 -3.31
CA LEU A 63 8.37 4.44 -3.67
C LEU A 63 8.62 3.55 -4.89
N THR A 64 9.48 3.99 -5.81
CA THR A 64 9.71 3.35 -7.10
C THR A 64 11.17 2.94 -7.33
N SER A 65 12.08 3.38 -6.46
CA SER A 65 13.50 3.00 -6.53
C SER A 65 13.68 1.49 -6.54
N THR A 66 14.52 1.02 -7.46
CA THR A 66 14.89 -0.38 -7.62
C THR A 66 16.38 -0.54 -7.44
N ARG A 67 16.80 -1.69 -6.91
CA ARG A 67 18.22 -2.02 -6.80
C ARG A 67 18.81 -2.34 -8.16
N THR A 68 20.12 -2.15 -8.28
CA THR A 68 20.87 -2.49 -9.48
C THR A 68 20.62 -3.95 -9.87
N THR A 69 20.46 -4.21 -11.17
CA THR A 69 20.23 -5.55 -11.71
C THR A 69 21.25 -6.56 -11.15
N GLY A 70 20.74 -7.72 -10.70
CA GLY A 70 21.56 -8.76 -10.08
C GLY A 70 21.66 -8.68 -8.56
N GLN A 71 21.27 -7.56 -7.93
CA GLN A 71 21.13 -7.49 -6.48
C GLN A 71 19.78 -8.05 -6.01
N PRO A 72 19.71 -8.66 -4.82
CA PRO A 72 18.45 -9.09 -4.24
C PRO A 72 17.59 -7.88 -3.91
N VAL A 73 16.26 -8.02 -4.02
CA VAL A 73 15.29 -6.96 -3.70
C VAL A 73 15.51 -6.40 -2.29
N VAL A 74 15.79 -7.27 -1.33
CA VAL A 74 16.13 -6.88 0.04
C VAL A 74 17.31 -7.69 0.55
N ALA A 75 18.19 -7.06 1.33
CA ALA A 75 19.31 -7.74 2.00
C ALA A 75 18.88 -8.42 3.31
N ASP A 76 18.08 -7.71 4.13
CA ASP A 76 17.54 -8.21 5.39
C ASP A 76 16.08 -8.66 5.21
N TRP A 77 15.90 -9.97 5.05
CA TRP A 77 14.57 -10.58 4.90
C TRP A 77 13.75 -10.58 6.19
N ASP A 78 14.38 -10.53 7.35
CA ASP A 78 13.67 -10.53 8.63
C ASP A 78 13.07 -9.15 8.90
N CYS A 79 13.84 -8.09 8.62
CA CYS A 79 13.31 -6.73 8.56
C CYS A 79 12.12 -6.66 7.58
N TYR A 80 12.30 -7.14 6.35
CA TYR A 80 11.26 -7.05 5.34
C TYR A 80 9.97 -7.75 5.75
N LYS A 81 10.06 -8.98 6.25
CA LYS A 81 8.89 -9.73 6.73
C LYS A 81 8.23 -9.04 7.91
N ALA A 82 9.00 -8.46 8.83
CA ALA A 82 8.46 -7.72 9.96
C ALA A 82 7.69 -6.48 9.51
N LEU A 83 8.23 -5.71 8.55
CA LEU A 83 7.58 -4.51 8.04
C LEU A 83 6.33 -4.86 7.22
N VAL A 84 6.39 -5.87 6.35
CA VAL A 84 5.20 -6.34 5.60
C VAL A 84 4.11 -6.83 6.55
N LYS A 85 4.48 -7.57 7.61
CA LYS A 85 3.52 -8.03 8.61
C LYS A 85 2.90 -6.86 9.38
N SER A 86 3.71 -5.89 9.80
CA SER A 86 3.23 -4.70 10.50
C SER A 86 2.30 -3.89 9.61
N PHE A 87 2.73 -3.61 8.37
CA PHE A 87 1.95 -2.85 7.39
C PHE A 87 0.59 -3.50 7.11
N LYS A 88 0.56 -4.82 6.92
CA LYS A 88 -0.70 -5.57 6.75
C LYS A 88 -1.63 -5.44 7.95
N ASN A 89 -1.10 -5.57 9.17
CA ASN A 89 -1.90 -5.61 10.37
C ASN A 89 -2.39 -4.23 10.81
N GLN A 90 -1.53 -3.20 10.70
CA GLN A 90 -1.83 -1.85 11.20
C GLN A 90 -2.57 -1.00 10.16
N CYS A 91 -2.22 -1.14 8.88
CA CYS A 91 -2.80 -0.31 7.81
C CYS A 91 -3.99 -0.98 7.11
N GLY A 92 -4.35 -2.19 7.53
CA GLY A 92 -5.44 -2.97 6.91
C GLY A 92 -5.13 -3.38 5.47
N ALA A 93 -3.84 -3.55 5.12
CA ALA A 93 -3.44 -3.70 3.74
C ALA A 93 -3.92 -5.03 3.10
N LYS A 94 -4.51 -4.96 1.90
CA LYS A 94 -4.96 -6.08 1.06
C LYS A 94 -3.93 -6.39 -0.04
N MET A 95 -3.74 -7.67 -0.36
CA MET A 95 -2.68 -8.09 -1.31
C MET A 95 -2.91 -7.63 -2.77
N GLU A 96 -4.10 -7.17 -3.13
CA GLU A 96 -4.46 -6.84 -4.51
C GLU A 96 -3.79 -5.54 -4.99
N TYR A 97 -4.06 -4.42 -4.30
CA TYR A 97 -3.49 -3.12 -4.62
C TYR A 97 -2.16 -2.89 -3.89
N ASP A 98 -2.09 -3.28 -2.61
CA ASP A 98 -1.10 -2.73 -1.70
C ASP A 98 0.29 -3.34 -1.89
N MET A 99 0.37 -4.47 -2.60
CA MET A 99 1.64 -5.03 -3.06
C MET A 99 2.39 -4.10 -4.02
N LYS A 100 1.75 -3.05 -4.54
CA LYS A 100 2.41 -1.91 -5.20
C LYS A 100 3.56 -1.36 -4.36
N TYR A 101 3.46 -1.41 -3.03
CA TYR A 101 4.44 -0.83 -2.10
C TYR A 101 5.40 -1.83 -1.47
N ALA A 102 5.39 -3.08 -1.93
CA ALA A 102 6.37 -4.08 -1.51
C ALA A 102 7.83 -3.61 -1.69
N GLY A 103 8.13 -2.95 -2.82
CA GLY A 103 9.46 -2.38 -3.06
C GLY A 103 9.84 -1.28 -2.07
N ALA A 104 8.90 -0.41 -1.70
CA ALA A 104 9.13 0.67 -0.75
C ALA A 104 9.50 0.13 0.65
N LEU A 105 8.79 -0.90 1.12
CA LEU A 105 9.10 -1.56 2.39
C LEU A 105 10.48 -2.24 2.37
N ALA A 106 10.86 -2.84 1.23
CA ALA A 106 12.20 -3.37 1.04
C ALA A 106 13.27 -2.25 1.07
N ASN A 107 12.98 -1.09 0.48
CA ASN A 107 13.89 0.05 0.46
C ASN A 107 14.20 0.58 1.87
N ILE A 108 13.22 0.61 2.78
CA ILE A 108 13.45 0.95 4.20
C ILE A 108 14.50 0.03 4.83
N CYS A 109 14.36 -1.29 4.65
CA CYS A 109 15.32 -2.26 5.18
C CYS A 109 16.70 -2.13 4.52
N ASN A 110 16.76 -1.87 3.21
CA ASN A 110 18.02 -1.69 2.48
C ASN A 110 18.77 -0.42 2.89
N MET A 111 18.09 0.58 3.44
CA MET A 111 18.71 1.79 3.99
C MET A 111 19.31 1.58 5.39
N GLY A 112 19.16 0.39 5.97
CA GLY A 112 19.75 0.05 7.27
C GLY A 112 19.07 0.76 8.45
N VAL A 113 17.80 1.15 8.28
CA VAL A 113 16.99 1.69 9.38
C VAL A 113 16.74 0.59 10.40
N ASP A 114 16.75 0.94 11.69
CA ASP A 114 16.35 0.02 12.74
C ASP A 114 14.93 -0.50 12.51
N MET A 115 14.77 -1.83 12.61
CA MET A 115 13.50 -2.50 12.36
C MET A 115 12.41 -2.04 13.35
N LYS A 116 12.75 -1.85 14.63
CA LYS A 116 11.75 -1.43 15.65
C LYS A 116 11.30 -0.01 15.39
N GLN A 117 12.21 0.88 14.99
CA GLN A 117 11.87 2.23 14.57
C GLN A 117 10.89 2.21 13.38
N SER A 118 11.17 1.38 12.37
CA SER A 118 10.33 1.27 11.17
C SER A 118 8.95 0.66 11.49
N VAL A 119 8.88 -0.29 12.43
CA VAL A 119 7.58 -0.82 12.91
C VAL A 119 6.78 0.23 13.65
N ALA A 120 7.40 1.02 14.53
CA ALA A 120 6.72 2.12 15.23
C ALA A 120 6.22 3.20 14.27
N ALA A 121 7.00 3.52 13.23
CA ALA A 121 6.59 4.42 12.16
C ALA A 121 5.34 3.91 11.41
N ILE A 122 5.21 2.60 11.20
CA ILE A 122 4.02 1.98 10.62
C ILE A 122 2.82 2.11 11.54
N GLU A 123 2.99 1.86 12.83
CA GLU A 123 1.92 2.01 13.82
C GLU A 123 1.41 3.46 13.88
N GLU A 124 2.32 4.42 13.85
CA GLU A 124 1.98 5.85 13.87
C GLU A 124 1.29 6.30 12.58
N ALA A 125 1.87 6.00 11.42
CA ALA A 125 1.32 6.41 10.12
C ALA A 125 -0.07 5.80 9.83
N CYS A 126 -0.37 4.64 10.40
CA CYS A 126 -1.62 3.91 10.15
C CYS A 126 -2.64 4.03 11.29
N ALA A 127 -2.39 4.88 12.28
CA ALA A 127 -3.33 5.17 13.36
C ALA A 127 -4.52 6.07 12.94
N HIS A 128 -4.57 6.50 11.68
CA HIS A 128 -5.51 7.49 11.15
C HIS A 128 -6.27 7.00 9.91
#